data_AF-A0AA41VKL4-F1
#
_entry.id   AF-A0AA41VKL4-F1
#
_cell.length_a   1.000
_cell.length_b   1.000
_cell.length_c   1.000
_cell.angle_alpha   90.00
_cell.angle_beta   90.00
_cell.angle_gamma   90.00
#
_symmetry.space_group_name_H-M   'P 1'
#
loop_
_entity.id
_entity.type
_entity.pdbx_description
1 polymer ?
#
loop_
_entity_poly.entity_id
_entity_poly.type
_entity_poly.pdbx_seq_one_letter_code
_entity_poly.pdbx_strand_id
1 'polypeptide(L)'
;MAMRGYGGIQERVIRPIVIDYENGQFKSAYKQILKLQSKFPTSSYIPALKALVVERLGRRDEALELCLEAKDKLPGDTLALLDDKMLNAIQVVCQRLGRMDIAIDCYDHACKRVPKSLDLSLGLFNCYLRESDFTKQQQTALKMYKYSGEEMYLLWTICSIQLK
;
A
#
# COMPACT_ATOMS: atom_id res chain seq x y z
N MET A 1 -23.07 -6.76 -3.82
CA MET A 1 -22.64 -5.39 -3.43
C MET A 1 -21.56 -5.53 -2.37
N ALA A 2 -20.33 -5.86 -2.78
CA ALA A 2 -19.24 -6.12 -1.85
C ALA A 2 -18.81 -4.80 -1.21
N MET A 3 -18.90 -4.69 0.11
CA MET A 3 -18.35 -3.56 0.84
C MET A 3 -16.87 -3.45 0.48
N ARG A 4 -16.45 -2.35 -0.18
CA ARG A 4 -15.04 -1.97 -0.31
C ARG A 4 -14.51 -1.64 1.09
N GLY A 5 -14.17 -2.68 1.85
CA GLY A 5 -13.68 -2.58 3.22
C GLY A 5 -12.20 -2.26 3.23
N TYR A 6 -11.78 -1.46 4.20
CA TYR A 6 -10.39 -1.08 4.40
C TYR A 6 -9.66 -2.19 5.16
N GLY A 7 -9.10 -3.18 4.45
CA GLY A 7 -8.51 -4.38 5.07
C GLY A 7 -9.47 -5.10 6.02
N GLY A 8 -10.74 -5.24 5.62
CA GLY A 8 -11.80 -5.86 6.45
C GLY A 8 -12.51 -4.92 7.44
N ILE A 9 -12.06 -3.67 7.58
CA ILE A 9 -12.72 -2.66 8.43
C ILE A 9 -13.75 -1.87 7.62
N GLN A 10 -14.94 -1.68 8.19
CA GLN A 10 -16.02 -0.96 7.53
C GLN A 10 -15.68 0.52 7.33
N GLU A 11 -15.99 1.05 6.14
CA GLU A 11 -15.72 2.45 5.77
C GLU A 11 -16.25 3.46 6.77
N ARG A 12 -17.46 3.26 7.32
CA ARG A 12 -18.04 4.15 8.34
C ARG A 12 -17.16 4.31 9.59
N VAL A 13 -16.32 3.32 9.90
CA VAL A 13 -15.40 3.34 11.05
C VAL A 13 -14.11 4.07 10.70
N ILE A 14 -13.64 3.94 9.46
CA ILE A 14 -12.39 4.57 8.99
C ILE A 14 -12.60 6.03 8.57
N ARG A 15 -13.78 6.36 8.04
CA ARG A 15 -14.08 7.69 7.48
C ARG A 15 -13.82 8.84 8.46
N PRO A 16 -14.18 8.78 9.75
CA PRO A 16 -13.84 9.84 10.71
C PRO A 16 -12.32 10.04 10.87
N ILE A 17 -11.53 8.97 10.80
CA ILE A 17 -10.06 9.02 10.90
C ILE A 17 -9.48 9.72 9.66
N VAL A 18 -10.01 9.39 8.48
CA VAL A 18 -9.60 10.00 7.20
C VAL A 18 -9.93 11.49 7.18
N ILE A 19 -11.13 11.88 7.59
CA ILE A 19 -11.54 13.29 7.68
C ILE A 19 -10.60 14.07 8.62
N ASP A 20 -10.30 13.53 9.80
CA ASP A 20 -9.37 14.18 10.72
C ASP A 20 -7.96 14.30 10.12
N TYR A 21 -7.49 13.27 9.42
CA TYR A 21 -6.19 13.30 8.73
C TYR A 21 -6.15 14.36 7.62
N GLU A 22 -7.18 14.43 6.77
CA GLU A 22 -7.30 15.40 5.68
C GLU A 22 -7.37 16.84 6.20
N ASN A 23 -8.05 17.05 7.34
CA ASN A 23 -8.12 18.36 8.02
C ASN A 23 -6.86 18.71 8.83
N GLY A 24 -5.82 17.88 8.80
CA GLY A 24 -4.58 18.09 9.56
C GLY A 24 -4.69 17.85 11.07
N GLN A 25 -5.82 17.30 11.55
CA GLN A 25 -6.09 16.96 12.95
C GLN A 25 -5.40 15.64 13.36
N PHE A 26 -4.10 15.52 13.11
CA PHE A 26 -3.34 14.27 13.26
C PHE A 26 -3.39 13.68 14.67
N LYS A 27 -3.39 14.53 15.72
CA LYS A 27 -3.51 14.05 17.11
C LYS A 27 -4.87 13.41 17.40
N SER A 28 -5.93 13.92 16.78
CA SER A 28 -7.27 13.36 16.90
C SER A 28 -7.37 12.03 16.14
N ALA A 29 -6.93 12.01 14.88
CA ALA A 29 -6.83 10.79 14.08
C ALA A 29 -6.04 9.69 14.81
N TYR A 30 -4.90 10.03 15.42
CA TYR A 30 -4.09 9.09 16.19
C TYR A 30 -4.85 8.47 17.37
N LYS A 31 -5.54 9.30 18.18
CA LYS A 31 -6.38 8.81 19.30
C LYS A 31 -7.48 7.87 18.82
N GLN A 32 -8.10 8.15 17.68
CA GLN A 32 -9.12 7.29 17.10
C GLN A 32 -8.53 5.95 16.64
N ILE A 33 -7.36 5.96 16.01
CA ILE A 33 -6.64 4.73 15.60
C ILE A 33 -6.30 3.87 16.81
N LEU A 34 -5.81 4.45 17.91
CA LEU A 34 -5.52 3.69 19.14
C LEU A 34 -6.77 3.00 19.71
N LYS A 35 -7.94 3.66 19.67
CA LYS A 35 -9.22 3.05 20.07
C LYS A 35 -9.66 1.95 19.09
N LEU A 36 -9.30 2.07 17.82
CA LEU A 36 -9.64 1.09 16.80
C LEU A 36 -8.73 -0.16 16.88
N GLN A 37 -7.46 0.03 17.25
CA GLN A 37 -6.47 -1.03 17.39
C GLN A 37 -6.90 -2.13 18.36
N SER A 38 -7.55 -1.76 19.48
CA SER A 38 -8.05 -2.75 20.46
C SER A 38 -9.18 -3.63 19.90
N LYS A 39 -9.88 -3.17 18.87
CA LYS A 39 -10.97 -3.93 18.21
C LYS A 39 -10.48 -4.80 17.06
N PHE A 40 -9.35 -4.46 16.47
CA PHE A 40 -8.79 -5.13 15.28
C PHE A 40 -7.28 -5.42 15.46
N PRO A 41 -6.87 -6.22 16.47
CA PRO A 41 -5.46 -6.43 16.78
C PRO A 41 -4.68 -7.19 15.70
N THR A 42 -5.38 -8.03 14.92
CA THR A 42 -4.81 -8.83 13.83
C THR A 42 -4.74 -8.10 12.50
N SER A 43 -5.37 -6.92 12.39
CA SER A 43 -5.41 -6.18 11.12
C SER A 43 -4.05 -5.55 10.81
N SER A 44 -3.56 -5.82 9.62
CA SER A 44 -2.38 -5.19 9.04
C SER A 44 -2.64 -3.74 8.61
N TYR A 45 -3.91 -3.35 8.43
CA TYR A 45 -4.30 -2.00 8.05
C TYR A 45 -4.16 -0.98 9.18
N ILE A 46 -4.35 -1.40 10.45
CA ILE A 46 -4.19 -0.53 11.61
C ILE A 46 -2.78 0.07 11.73
N PRO A 47 -1.69 -0.73 11.73
CA PRO A 47 -0.34 -0.17 11.78
C PRO A 47 -0.03 0.69 10.54
N ALA A 48 -0.52 0.34 9.35
CA ALA A 48 -0.36 1.18 8.14
C ALA A 48 -1.03 2.57 8.28
N LEU A 49 -2.27 2.62 8.78
CA LEU A 49 -2.95 3.89 9.10
C LEU A 49 -2.23 4.69 10.18
N LYS A 50 -1.73 4.00 11.21
CA LYS A 50 -0.99 4.64 12.29
C LYS A 50 0.31 5.25 11.76
N ALA A 51 1.01 4.56 10.87
CA ALA A 51 2.22 5.04 10.22
C ALA A 51 1.97 6.35 9.46
N LEU A 52 0.88 6.46 8.69
CA LEU A 52 0.49 7.69 7.99
C LEU A 52 0.36 8.88 8.96
N VAL A 53 -0.34 8.69 10.08
CA VAL A 53 -0.59 9.75 11.04
C VAL A 53 0.68 10.15 11.80
N VAL A 54 1.47 9.15 12.22
CA VAL A 54 2.70 9.34 12.99
C VAL A 54 3.80 10.02 12.15
N GLU A 55 3.89 9.68 10.86
CA GLU A 55 4.78 10.37 9.92
C GLU A 55 4.44 11.85 9.82
N ARG A 56 3.15 12.20 9.70
CA ARG A 56 2.68 13.61 9.70
C ARG A 56 2.92 14.35 11.02
N LEU A 57 3.08 13.63 12.12
CA LEU A 57 3.48 14.17 13.42
C LEU A 57 5.00 14.33 13.56
N GLY A 58 5.79 13.99 12.53
CA GLY A 58 7.25 14.11 12.52
C GLY A 58 8.00 12.95 13.18
N ARG A 59 7.28 11.90 13.62
CA ARG A 59 7.83 10.74 14.32
C ARG A 59 8.26 9.66 13.31
N ARG A 60 9.31 9.95 12.55
CA ARG A 60 9.72 9.13 11.39
C ARG A 60 10.09 7.68 11.72
N ASP A 61 10.86 7.47 12.79
CA ASP A 61 11.35 6.12 13.12
C ASP A 61 10.20 5.19 13.52
N GLU A 62 9.26 5.66 14.33
CA GLU A 62 8.06 4.90 14.68
C GLU A 62 7.17 4.66 13.46
N ALA A 63 7.06 5.61 12.53
CA ALA A 63 6.32 5.38 11.29
C ALA A 63 6.95 4.24 10.47
N LEU A 64 8.28 4.14 10.45
CA LEU A 64 9.00 3.04 9.80
C LEU A 64 8.74 1.70 10.50
N GLU A 65 8.84 1.65 11.83
CA GLU A 65 8.53 0.46 12.62
C GLU A 65 7.10 -0.03 12.37
N LEU A 66 6.13 0.90 12.29
CA LEU A 66 4.74 0.58 11.98
C LEU A 66 4.55 0.05 10.55
N CYS A 67 5.30 0.55 9.57
CA CYS A 67 5.29 -0.03 8.22
C CYS A 67 5.82 -1.47 8.21
N LEU A 68 6.88 -1.76 8.99
CA LEU A 68 7.40 -3.12 9.14
C LEU A 68 6.40 -4.03 9.87
N GLU A 69 5.76 -3.54 10.94
CA GLU A 69 4.70 -4.30 11.63
C GLU A 69 3.53 -4.62 10.68
N ALA A 70 3.13 -3.67 9.84
CA ALA A 70 2.09 -3.88 8.84
C ALA A 70 2.49 -4.94 7.81
N LYS A 71 3.75 -4.91 7.34
CA LYS A 71 4.33 -5.91 6.44
C LYS A 71 4.35 -7.30 7.07
N ASP A 72 4.75 -7.43 8.33
CA ASP A 72 4.84 -8.72 9.02
C ASP A 72 3.47 -9.35 9.28
N LYS A 73 2.43 -8.51 9.46
CA LYS A 73 1.04 -8.96 9.60
C LYS A 73 0.36 -9.30 8.27
N LEU A 74 0.83 -8.72 7.17
CA LEU A 74 0.22 -8.87 5.85
C LEU A 74 -0.01 -10.33 5.40
N PRO A 75 0.91 -11.30 5.62
CA PRO A 75 0.71 -12.68 5.19
C PRO A 75 -0.46 -13.40 5.84
N GLY A 76 -0.86 -12.99 7.05
CA GLY A 76 -2.00 -13.55 7.79
C GLY A 76 -3.31 -12.80 7.55
N ASP A 77 -3.27 -11.64 6.90
CA ASP A 77 -4.43 -10.77 6.67
C ASP A 77 -4.87 -10.83 5.21
N THR A 78 -5.57 -11.93 4.87
CA THR A 78 -6.06 -12.19 3.51
C THR A 78 -7.00 -11.10 2.99
N LEU A 79 -7.68 -10.37 3.87
CA LEU A 79 -8.55 -9.26 3.48
C LEU A 79 -7.75 -8.01 3.09
N ALA A 80 -6.65 -7.71 3.79
CA ALA A 80 -5.75 -6.63 3.40
C ALA A 80 -5.01 -6.90 2.09
N LEU A 81 -4.73 -8.17 1.77
CA LEU A 81 -4.15 -8.56 0.47
C LEU A 81 -5.08 -8.30 -0.73
N LEU A 82 -6.38 -8.15 -0.49
CA LEU A 82 -7.39 -7.88 -1.50
C LEU A 82 -7.70 -6.38 -1.66
N ASP A 83 -7.12 -5.52 -0.82
CA ASP A 83 -7.42 -4.09 -0.78
C ASP A 83 -6.15 -3.26 -0.99
N ASP A 84 -6.17 -2.39 -2.00
CA ASP A 84 -5.03 -1.56 -2.41
C ASP A 84 -4.75 -0.40 -1.44
N LYS A 85 -5.75 -0.02 -0.63
CA LYS A 85 -5.66 1.14 0.28
C LYS A 85 -4.60 0.99 1.36
N MET A 86 -4.46 -0.22 1.91
CA MET A 86 -3.41 -0.53 2.89
C MET A 86 -2.02 -0.37 2.27
N LEU A 87 -1.82 -0.96 1.09
CA LEU A 87 -0.55 -0.92 0.38
C LEU A 87 -0.21 0.51 -0.06
N ASN A 88 -1.22 1.29 -0.49
CA ASN A 88 -1.06 2.69 -0.82
C ASN A 88 -0.62 3.53 0.39
N ALA A 89 -1.23 3.30 1.56
CA ALA A 89 -0.83 3.96 2.81
C ALA A 89 0.64 3.68 3.15
N ILE A 90 1.08 2.42 3.08
CA ILE A 90 2.48 2.04 3.28
C ILE A 90 3.37 2.71 2.24
N GLN A 91 2.99 2.68 0.96
CA GLN A 91 3.76 3.29 -0.12
C GLN A 91 3.99 4.79 0.10
N VAL A 92 2.95 5.54 0.48
CA VAL A 92 3.05 6.98 0.74
C VAL A 92 4.02 7.27 1.88
N VAL A 93 3.95 6.52 2.98
CA VAL A 93 4.89 6.68 4.10
C VAL A 93 6.31 6.30 3.68
N CYS A 94 6.48 5.13 3.07
CA CYS A 94 7.77 4.63 2.59
C CYS A 94 8.45 5.61 1.63
N GLN A 95 7.69 6.22 0.71
CA GLN A 95 8.22 7.24 -0.19
C GLN A 95 8.77 8.45 0.57
N ARG A 96 8.06 8.94 1.60
CA ARG A 96 8.49 10.08 2.42
C ARG A 96 9.66 9.77 3.35
N LEU A 97 9.87 8.49 3.64
CA LEU A 97 10.96 7.99 4.46
C LEU A 97 12.16 7.50 3.62
N GLY A 98 12.06 7.48 2.29
CA GLY A 98 13.11 6.94 1.42
C GLY A 98 13.31 5.42 1.56
N ARG A 99 12.25 4.69 1.92
CA ARG A 99 12.25 3.25 2.20
C ARG A 99 11.26 2.49 1.31
N MET A 100 11.33 2.77 0.00
CA MET A 100 10.45 2.15 -0.99
C MET A 100 10.63 0.62 -1.07
N ASP A 101 11.76 0.08 -0.61
CA ASP A 101 12.01 -1.36 -0.47
C ASP A 101 10.90 -2.07 0.32
N ILE A 102 10.39 -1.44 1.39
CA ILE A 102 9.31 -2.02 2.21
C ILE A 102 8.00 -2.10 1.41
N ALA A 103 7.66 -1.03 0.68
CA ALA A 103 6.45 -0.99 -0.15
C ALA A 103 6.52 -2.01 -1.30
N ILE A 104 7.68 -2.11 -1.96
CA ILE A 104 7.94 -3.11 -3.01
C ILE A 104 7.71 -4.52 -2.45
N ASP A 105 8.29 -4.85 -1.29
CA ASP A 105 8.13 -6.18 -0.69
C ASP A 105 6.66 -6.50 -0.37
N CYS A 106 5.90 -5.53 0.16
CA CYS A 106 4.47 -5.69 0.43
C CYS A 106 3.68 -5.96 -0.87
N TYR A 107 3.92 -5.18 -1.93
CA TYR A 107 3.27 -5.38 -3.23
C TYR A 107 3.68 -6.69 -3.89
N ASP A 108 4.96 -7.08 -3.82
CA ASP A 108 5.44 -8.36 -4.36
C ASP A 108 4.76 -9.54 -3.66
N HIS A 109 4.64 -9.48 -2.34
CA HIS A 109 3.91 -10.50 -1.57
C HIS A 109 2.42 -10.53 -1.97
N ALA A 110 1.77 -9.37 -2.10
CA ALA A 110 0.37 -9.28 -2.52
C ALA A 110 0.15 -9.84 -3.93
N CYS A 111 1.00 -9.47 -4.90
CA CYS A 111 0.97 -9.97 -6.27
C CYS A 111 1.18 -11.49 -6.39
N LYS A 112 1.94 -12.10 -5.46
CA LYS A 112 2.10 -13.57 -5.39
C LYS A 112 0.86 -14.27 -4.85
N ARG A 113 0.16 -13.65 -3.89
CA ARG A 113 -1.04 -14.20 -3.25
C ARG A 113 -2.29 -14.03 -4.11
N VAL A 114 -2.44 -12.90 -4.80
CA VAL A 114 -3.56 -12.60 -5.69
C VAL A 114 -3.02 -12.44 -7.12
N PRO A 115 -2.61 -13.55 -7.76
CA PRO A 115 -2.06 -13.50 -9.11
C PRO A 115 -3.10 -12.94 -10.08
N LYS A 116 -2.64 -12.19 -11.08
CA LYS A 116 -3.46 -11.51 -12.11
C LYS A 116 -4.27 -10.29 -11.64
N SER A 117 -4.13 -9.84 -10.39
CA SER A 117 -4.66 -8.53 -9.99
C SER A 117 -3.88 -7.41 -10.70
N LEU A 118 -4.57 -6.68 -11.59
CA LEU A 118 -3.99 -5.53 -12.29
C LEU A 118 -3.74 -4.36 -11.34
N ASP A 119 -4.61 -4.12 -10.37
CA ASP A 119 -4.45 -3.03 -9.38
C ASP A 119 -3.18 -3.21 -8.54
N LEU A 120 -2.92 -4.43 -8.06
CA LEU A 120 -1.68 -4.75 -7.32
C LEU A 120 -0.45 -4.65 -8.21
N SER A 121 -0.55 -5.12 -9.47
CA SER A 121 0.55 -5.06 -10.44
C SER A 121 0.88 -3.61 -10.80
N LEU A 122 -0.12 -2.75 -10.90
CA LEU A 122 0.03 -1.31 -11.13
C LEU A 122 0.70 -0.61 -9.95
N GLY A 123 0.30 -0.93 -8.72
CA GLY A 123 0.96 -0.43 -7.51
C GLY A 123 2.44 -0.82 -7.45
N LEU A 124 2.75 -2.08 -7.76
CA LEU A 124 4.13 -2.58 -7.84
C LEU A 124 4.93 -1.87 -8.95
N PHE A 125 4.36 -1.73 -10.15
CA PHE A 125 4.97 -1.01 -11.26
C PHE A 125 5.29 0.45 -10.89
N ASN A 126 4.37 1.13 -10.20
CA ASN A 126 4.57 2.49 -9.71
C ASN A 126 5.71 2.59 -8.69
N CYS A 127 5.89 1.57 -7.84
CA CYS A 127 7.05 1.51 -6.95
C CYS A 127 8.36 1.39 -7.75
N TYR A 128 8.41 0.54 -8.77
CA TYR A 128 9.60 0.42 -9.63
C TYR A 128 9.86 1.66 -10.49
N LEU A 129 8.82 2.39 -10.91
CA LEU A 129 8.98 3.70 -11.55
C LEU A 129 9.68 4.70 -10.63
N ARG A 130 9.29 4.74 -9.34
CA ARG A 130 9.89 5.65 -8.36
C ARG A 130 11.37 5.35 -8.12
N GLU A 131 11.74 4.08 -8.05
CA GLU A 131 13.14 3.64 -7.87
C GLU A 131 13.94 3.59 -9.17
N SER A 132 13.33 3.91 -10.32
CA SER A 132 13.96 3.80 -11.65
C SER A 132 14.53 2.40 -11.96
N ASP A 133 13.92 1.35 -11.40
CA ASP A 133 14.25 -0.04 -11.73
C ASP A 133 13.58 -0.43 -13.06
N PHE A 134 14.18 0.00 -14.17
CA PHE A 134 13.66 -0.21 -15.52
C PHE A 134 13.52 -1.70 -15.88
N THR A 135 14.38 -2.55 -15.31
CA THR A 135 14.30 -4.00 -15.56
C THR A 135 13.03 -4.57 -14.94
N LYS A 136 12.73 -4.22 -13.68
CA LYS A 136 11.50 -4.68 -13.03
C LYS A 136 10.24 -3.98 -13.54
N GLN A 137 10.32 -2.73 -13.97
CA GLN A 137 9.25 -2.05 -14.70
C GLN A 137 8.85 -2.83 -15.95
N GLN A 138 9.83 -3.17 -16.81
CA GLN A 138 9.62 -3.97 -18.02
C GLN A 138 8.96 -5.32 -17.69
N GLN A 139 9.50 -6.05 -16.70
CA GLN A 139 8.98 -7.37 -16.31
C GLN A 139 7.52 -7.29 -15.82
N THR A 140 7.20 -6.26 -15.02
CA THR A 140 5.87 -6.07 -14.45
C THR A 140 4.87 -5.66 -15.53
N ALA A 141 5.22 -4.72 -16.40
CA ALA A 141 4.36 -4.29 -17.51
C ALA A 141 4.09 -5.44 -18.50
N LEU A 142 5.11 -6.24 -18.84
CA LEU A 142 4.93 -7.40 -19.71
C LEU A 142 4.01 -8.46 -19.07
N LYS A 143 4.13 -8.66 -17.75
CA LYS A 143 3.24 -9.55 -17.00
C LYS A 143 1.79 -9.05 -17.04
N MET A 144 1.56 -7.74 -16.88
CA MET A 144 0.23 -7.13 -16.99
C MET A 144 -0.36 -7.31 -18.39
N TYR A 145 0.41 -7.03 -19.44
CA TYR A 145 -0.02 -7.26 -20.83
C TYR A 145 -0.43 -8.71 -21.09
N LYS A 146 0.36 -9.69 -20.62
CA LYS A 146 0.04 -11.11 -20.75
C LYS A 146 -1.27 -11.51 -20.06
N TYR A 147 -1.72 -10.76 -19.05
CA TYR A 147 -2.94 -11.05 -18.31
C TYR A 147 -4.17 -10.34 -18.87
N SER A 148 -4.04 -9.08 -19.27
CA SER A 148 -5.17 -8.26 -19.74
C SER A 148 -5.33 -8.23 -21.26
N GLY A 149 -4.23 -8.40 -22.01
CA GLY A 149 -4.19 -8.16 -23.45
C GLY A 149 -4.21 -6.68 -23.85
N GLU A 150 -4.20 -5.75 -22.88
CA GLU A 150 -4.30 -4.32 -23.15
C GLU A 150 -2.99 -3.74 -23.71
N GLU A 151 -3.08 -3.13 -24.88
CA GLU A 151 -1.92 -2.57 -25.62
C GLU A 151 -1.16 -1.51 -24.82
N MET A 152 -1.82 -0.79 -23.91
CA MET A 152 -1.15 0.20 -23.06
C MET A 152 0.00 -0.40 -22.22
N TYR A 153 -0.14 -1.63 -21.72
CA TYR A 153 0.92 -2.27 -20.94
C TYR A 153 2.06 -2.79 -21.82
N LEU A 154 1.78 -3.10 -23.08
CA LEU A 154 2.82 -3.39 -24.06
C LEU A 154 3.65 -2.12 -24.33
N LEU A 155 3.01 -0.96 -24.51
CA LEU A 155 3.71 0.32 -24.65
C LEU A 155 4.57 0.62 -23.43
N TRP A 156 4.08 0.40 -22.21
CA TRP A 156 4.87 0.59 -21.00
C TRP A 156 6.10 -0.32 -20.95
N THR A 157 5.97 -1.55 -21.43
CA THR A 157 7.09 -2.48 -21.57
C THR A 157 8.15 -1.91 -22.51
N ILE A 158 7.75 -1.39 -23.67
CA ILE A 158 8.65 -0.79 -24.66
C ILE A 158 9.32 0.47 -24.09
N CYS A 159 8.56 1.37 -23.46
CA CYS A 159 9.11 2.58 -22.83
C CYS A 159 10.15 2.24 -21.75
N SER A 160 9.90 1.21 -20.92
CA SER A 160 10.85 0.77 -19.89
C SER A 160 12.19 0.29 -20.48
N ILE A 161 12.17 -0.29 -21.68
CA ILE A 161 13.40 -0.71 -22.39
C ILE A 161 14.16 0.50 -22.92
N GLN A 162 13.46 1.51 -23.46
CA GLN A 162 14.08 2.71 -24.03
C GLN A 162 14.72 3.63 -22.99
N LEU A 163 14.23 3.60 -21.75
CA LEU A 163 14.73 4.42 -20.64
C LEU A 163 15.88 3.79 -19.86
N LYS A 164 16.24 2.54 -20.18
CA LYS A 164 17.37 1.81 -19.59
C LYS A 164 18.70 2.28 -20.19
#